data_AF-A0A9P0L4T4-F1
#
_entry.id   AF-A0A9P0L4T4-F1
#
_cell.length_a   1.000
_cell.length_b   1.000
_cell.length_c   1.000
_cell.angle_alpha   90.00
_cell.angle_beta   90.00
_cell.angle_gamma   90.00
#
_symmetry.space_group_name_H-M   'P 1'
#
loop_
_entity.id
_entity.type
_entity.pdbx_description
1 polymer ?
#
loop_
_entity_poly.entity_id
_entity_poly.type
_entity_poly.pdbx_seq_one_letter_code
_entity_poly.pdbx_strand_id
1 'polypeptide(L)'
;MGLENGGCRENDLYSVIRDHPDYKVDKTVLSTFDGQRRVATVQAMAQKSMDQLALLNTIHNLKMPPTATRIMMQVSPSATIKYVVGDRLFSSAIMNMGTKRHMKFISDMEEGKVYENQKIWSRRF
;
A
#
# COMPACT_ATOMS: atom_id res chain seq x y z
N MET A 1 -28.17 -13.43 -13.04
CA MET A 1 -28.26 -12.35 -12.04
C MET A 1 -26.94 -12.30 -11.28
N GLY A 2 -26.05 -11.33 -11.54
CA GLY A 2 -24.71 -11.36 -10.92
C GLY A 2 -23.85 -10.10 -11.01
N LEU A 3 -24.41 -8.96 -11.44
CA LEU A 3 -23.62 -7.74 -11.68
C LEU A 3 -23.96 -6.58 -10.73
N GLU A 4 -25.06 -6.63 -9.99
CA GLU A 4 -25.52 -5.47 -9.19
C GLU A 4 -24.80 -5.30 -7.85
N ASN A 5 -24.31 -6.39 -7.23
CA ASN A 5 -23.64 -6.32 -5.92
C ASN A 5 -22.15 -5.97 -5.98
N GLY A 6 -21.54 -5.92 -7.18
CA GLY A 6 -20.13 -5.58 -7.35
C GLY A 6 -19.88 -4.07 -7.24
N GLY A 7 -20.72 -3.26 -7.89
CA GLY A 7 -20.55 -1.81 -7.96
C GLY A 7 -20.77 -1.09 -6.63
N CYS A 8 -21.75 -1.51 -5.82
CA CYS A 8 -21.99 -0.92 -4.50
C CYS A 8 -20.76 -1.07 -3.58
N ARG A 9 -20.11 -2.25 -3.60
CA ARG A 9 -18.96 -2.54 -2.74
C ARG A 9 -17.68 -1.81 -3.14
N GLU A 10 -17.50 -1.54 -4.43
CA GLU A 10 -16.38 -0.73 -4.94
C GLU A 10 -16.53 0.73 -4.49
N ASN A 11 -17.74 1.27 -4.56
CA ASN A 11 -18.05 2.62 -4.10
C ASN A 11 -17.87 2.76 -2.58
N ASP A 12 -18.27 1.74 -1.81
CA ASP A 12 -18.08 1.71 -0.36
C ASP A 12 -16.58 1.76 -0.02
N LEU A 13 -15.76 0.90 -0.64
CA LEU A 13 -14.32 0.89 -0.39
C LEU A 13 -13.64 2.20 -0.83
N TYR A 14 -14.05 2.77 -1.97
CA TYR A 14 -13.57 4.08 -2.42
C TYR A 14 -13.89 5.19 -1.39
N SER A 15 -15.11 5.21 -0.85
CA SER A 15 -15.51 6.19 0.16
C SER A 15 -14.68 6.09 1.44
N VAL A 16 -14.43 4.86 1.92
CA VAL A 16 -13.60 4.61 3.11
C VAL A 16 -12.17 5.13 2.91
N ILE A 17 -11.57 4.86 1.76
CA ILE A 17 -10.20 5.31 1.46
C ILE A 17 -10.17 6.84 1.31
N ARG A 18 -11.12 7.43 0.59
CA ARG A 18 -11.21 8.88 0.39
C ARG A 18 -11.36 9.63 1.71
N ASP A 19 -12.10 9.07 2.65
CA ASP A 19 -12.42 9.73 3.91
C ASP A 19 -11.34 9.51 4.99
N HIS A 20 -10.39 8.60 4.74
CA HIS A 20 -9.26 8.30 5.63
C HIS A 20 -8.31 9.50 5.79
N PRO A 21 -7.86 9.82 7.03
CA PRO A 21 -7.07 11.02 7.30
C PRO A 21 -5.76 11.10 6.49
N ASP A 22 -5.05 9.98 6.33
CA ASP A 22 -3.79 9.93 5.55
C ASP A 22 -3.96 10.20 4.04
N TYR A 23 -5.21 10.19 3.54
CA TYR A 23 -5.54 10.51 2.15
C TYR A 23 -6.02 11.95 1.96
N LYS A 24 -6.22 12.70 3.06
CA LYS A 24 -6.53 14.14 3.05
C LYS A 24 -5.25 14.95 3.14
N VAL A 25 -4.61 15.18 2.00
CA VAL A 25 -3.29 15.80 1.91
C VAL A 25 -3.38 17.26 1.49
N ASP A 26 -2.61 18.13 2.15
CA ASP A 26 -2.47 19.52 1.74
C ASP A 26 -1.77 19.65 0.38
N LYS A 27 -2.34 20.46 -0.51
CA LYS A 27 -1.79 20.77 -1.83
C LYS A 27 -0.41 21.42 -1.76
N THR A 28 -0.10 22.15 -0.69
CA THR A 28 1.22 22.77 -0.48
C THR A 28 2.31 21.73 -0.25
N VAL A 29 1.99 20.60 0.38
CA VAL A 29 2.95 19.50 0.57
C VAL A 29 3.17 18.78 -0.76
N LEU A 30 2.13 18.65 -1.58
CA LEU A 30 2.20 18.01 -2.88
C LEU A 30 2.91 18.86 -3.96
N SER A 31 3.24 20.12 -3.69
CA SER A 31 3.94 20.98 -4.66
C SER A 31 5.44 20.69 -4.75
N THR A 32 6.00 19.86 -3.85
CA THR A 32 7.41 19.48 -3.84
C THR A 32 7.59 17.98 -4.05
N PHE A 33 8.67 17.58 -4.73
CA PHE A 33 8.99 16.16 -4.93
C PHE A 33 9.17 15.41 -3.60
N ASP A 34 9.84 16.02 -2.62
CA ASP A 34 10.04 15.39 -1.32
C ASP A 34 8.75 15.28 -0.52
N GLY A 35 7.87 16.27 -0.61
CA GLY A 35 6.53 16.20 -0.01
C GLY A 35 5.68 15.11 -0.65
N GLN A 36 5.68 14.99 -1.99
CA GLN A 36 5.03 13.88 -2.69
C GLN A 36 5.60 12.51 -2.26
N ARG A 37 6.93 12.36 -2.14
CA ARG A 37 7.57 11.13 -1.67
C ARG A 37 7.18 10.78 -0.24
N ARG A 38 7.14 11.77 0.66
CA ARG A 38 6.74 11.59 2.05
C ARG A 38 5.30 11.12 2.14
N VAL A 39 4.38 11.82 1.46
CA VAL A 39 2.95 11.49 1.42
C VAL A 39 2.73 10.09 0.87
N ALA A 40 3.36 9.75 -0.26
CA ALA A 40 3.23 8.42 -0.86
C ALA A 40 3.75 7.31 0.07
N THR A 41 4.73 7.60 0.93
CA THR A 41 5.22 6.65 1.95
C THR A 41 4.17 6.39 3.02
N VAL A 42 3.61 7.47 3.60
CA VAL A 42 2.59 7.38 4.65
C VAL A 42 1.35 6.65 4.12
N GLN A 43 0.88 7.02 2.93
CA GLN A 43 -0.28 6.38 2.31
C GLN A 43 -0.04 4.91 1.97
N ALA A 44 1.17 4.54 1.51
CA ALA A 44 1.51 3.14 1.27
C ALA A 44 1.53 2.31 2.57
N MET A 45 1.98 2.89 3.68
CA MET A 45 1.92 2.25 5.00
C MET A 45 0.47 2.10 5.48
N ALA A 46 -0.34 3.15 5.34
CA ALA A 46 -1.78 3.08 5.65
C ALA A 46 -2.46 1.99 4.81
N GLN A 47 -2.12 1.87 3.52
CA GLN A 47 -2.62 0.82 2.65
C GLN A 47 -2.21 -0.58 3.13
N LYS A 48 -0.95 -0.76 3.55
CA LYS A 48 -0.48 -2.02 4.14
C LYS A 48 -1.25 -2.38 5.42
N SER A 49 -1.49 -1.42 6.31
CA SER A 49 -2.27 -1.64 7.53
C SER A 49 -3.74 -1.98 7.25
N MET A 50 -4.36 -1.26 6.30
CA MET A 50 -5.72 -1.58 5.83
C MET A 50 -5.78 -2.98 5.21
N ASP A 51 -4.79 -3.38 4.42
CA ASP A 51 -4.71 -4.73 3.84
C ASP A 51 -4.50 -5.81 4.89
N GLN A 52 -3.73 -5.57 5.96
CA GLN A 52 -3.55 -6.51 7.07
C GLN A 52 -4.85 -6.69 7.89
N LEU A 53 -5.53 -5.58 8.19
CA LEU A 53 -6.85 -5.60 8.84
C LEU A 53 -7.91 -6.25 7.92
N ALA A 54 -7.84 -5.97 6.62
CA ALA A 54 -8.67 -6.61 5.63
C ALA A 54 -8.34 -8.10 5.56
N LEU A 55 -7.08 -8.55 5.63
CA LEU A 55 -6.71 -9.97 5.60
C LEU A 55 -7.38 -10.75 6.73
N LEU A 56 -7.41 -10.18 7.95
CA LEU A 56 -8.15 -10.72 9.08
C LEU A 56 -9.65 -10.87 8.77
N ASN A 57 -10.24 -9.91 8.04
CA ASN A 57 -11.63 -9.97 7.57
C ASN A 57 -11.81 -10.82 6.28
N THR A 58 -10.78 -11.02 5.46
CA THR A 58 -10.79 -11.66 4.14
C THR A 58 -10.59 -13.16 4.25
N ILE A 59 -10.05 -13.66 5.37
CA ILE A 59 -10.17 -15.09 5.74
C ILE A 59 -11.65 -15.53 5.74
N HIS A 60 -12.58 -14.60 5.98
CA HIS A 60 -14.02 -14.83 5.83
C HIS A 60 -14.59 -14.51 4.43
N ASN A 61 -13.88 -13.80 3.54
CA ASN A 61 -14.41 -13.32 2.25
C ASN A 61 -13.33 -13.23 1.13
N LEU A 62 -12.88 -14.37 0.61
CA LEU A 62 -11.77 -14.58 -0.33
C LEU A 62 -11.85 -13.92 -1.75
N LYS A 63 -12.76 -12.97 -2.03
CA LYS A 63 -12.98 -12.46 -3.42
C LYS A 63 -12.45 -11.05 -3.73
N MET A 64 -11.90 -10.31 -2.76
CA MET A 64 -11.68 -8.86 -2.88
C MET A 64 -10.28 -8.32 -3.26
N PRO A 65 -9.16 -9.08 -3.34
CA PRO A 65 -7.83 -8.48 -3.54
C PRO A 65 -7.65 -7.60 -4.81
N PRO A 66 -8.21 -7.97 -6.00
CA PRO A 66 -8.00 -7.20 -7.23
C PRO A 66 -8.71 -5.83 -7.22
N THR A 67 -9.89 -5.77 -6.59
CA THR A 67 -10.73 -4.57 -6.56
C THR A 67 -10.13 -3.47 -5.70
N ALA A 68 -9.59 -3.81 -4.53
CA ALA A 68 -8.95 -2.85 -3.64
C ALA A 68 -7.75 -2.16 -4.30
N THR A 69 -6.89 -2.94 -4.97
CA THR A 69 -5.72 -2.41 -5.68
C THR A 69 -6.12 -1.46 -6.81
N ARG A 70 -7.20 -1.78 -7.54
CA ARG A 70 -7.72 -0.94 -8.63
C ARG A 70 -8.25 0.41 -8.12
N ILE A 71 -9.00 0.40 -7.02
CA ILE A 71 -9.50 1.61 -6.37
C ILE A 71 -8.34 2.46 -5.83
N MET A 72 -7.38 1.81 -5.16
CA MET A 72 -6.19 2.46 -4.65
C MET A 72 -5.36 3.13 -5.74
N MET A 73 -5.23 2.49 -6.91
CA MET A 73 -4.56 3.07 -8.08
C MET A 73 -5.25 4.35 -8.57
N GLN A 74 -6.57 4.48 -8.41
CA GLN A 74 -7.29 5.71 -8.79
C GLN A 74 -7.14 6.82 -7.75
N VAL A 75 -7.07 6.47 -6.45
CA VAL A 75 -7.00 7.46 -5.35
C VAL A 75 -5.58 7.95 -5.11
N SER A 76 -4.60 7.04 -5.08
CA SER A 76 -3.18 7.38 -4.89
C SER A 76 -2.29 6.43 -5.69
N PRO A 77 -2.06 6.72 -6.98
CA PRO A 77 -1.25 5.87 -7.84
C PRO A 77 0.17 5.68 -7.30
N SER A 78 0.81 6.76 -6.83
CA SER A 78 2.20 6.72 -6.35
C SER A 78 2.35 5.88 -5.08
N ALA A 79 1.41 5.99 -4.14
CA ALA A 79 1.41 5.15 -2.94
C ALA A 79 1.15 3.69 -3.30
N THR A 80 0.21 3.43 -4.21
CA THR A 80 -0.15 2.08 -4.66
C THR A 80 1.04 1.38 -5.31
N ILE A 81 1.75 2.05 -6.22
CA ILE A 81 2.97 1.49 -6.84
C ILE A 81 4.03 1.21 -5.78
N LYS A 82 4.23 2.15 -4.83
CA LYS A 82 5.21 1.98 -3.76
C LYS A 82 4.90 0.76 -2.88
N TYR A 83 3.62 0.56 -2.55
CA TYR A 83 3.15 -0.61 -1.82
C TYR A 83 3.30 -1.90 -2.63
N VAL A 84 2.83 -1.94 -3.89
CA VAL A 84 2.88 -3.13 -4.73
C VAL A 84 4.32 -3.58 -4.97
N VAL A 85 5.22 -2.66 -5.29
CA VAL A 85 6.63 -3.00 -5.53
C VAL A 85 7.30 -3.41 -4.23
N GLY A 86 7.14 -2.62 -3.17
CA GLY A 86 7.92 -2.78 -1.95
C GLY A 86 7.46 -3.88 -1.01
N ASP A 87 6.17 -4.16 -1.00
CA ASP A 87 5.59 -5.18 -0.13
C ASP A 87 5.26 -6.43 -0.93
N ARG A 88 4.41 -6.34 -1.95
CA ARG A 88 3.87 -7.51 -2.67
C ARG A 88 4.89 -8.18 -3.60
N LEU A 89 5.47 -7.45 -4.55
CA LEU A 89 6.41 -8.01 -5.53
C LEU A 89 7.71 -8.45 -4.86
N PHE A 90 8.25 -7.63 -3.96
CA PHE A 90 9.46 -7.96 -3.21
C PHE A 90 9.32 -9.24 -2.38
N SER A 91 8.28 -9.34 -1.55
CA SER A 91 8.03 -10.56 -0.76
C SER A 91 7.74 -11.77 -1.65
N SER A 92 6.91 -11.61 -2.68
CA SER A 92 6.57 -12.70 -3.60
C SER A 92 7.78 -13.23 -4.36
N ALA A 93 8.69 -12.35 -4.78
CA ALA A 93 9.93 -12.76 -5.43
C ALA A 93 10.81 -13.60 -4.50
N ILE A 94 10.95 -13.19 -3.23
CA ILE A 94 11.73 -13.93 -2.23
C ILE A 94 11.06 -15.26 -1.87
N MET A 95 9.74 -15.27 -1.71
CA MET A 95 8.99 -16.49 -1.37
C MET A 95 9.06 -17.54 -2.48
N ASN A 96 9.00 -17.12 -3.76
CA ASN A 96 8.97 -18.05 -4.89
C ASN A 96 10.35 -18.46 -5.40
N MET A 97 11.37 -17.58 -5.29
CA MET A 97 12.70 -17.81 -5.86
C MET A 97 13.81 -17.88 -4.80
N GLY A 98 13.51 -17.51 -3.56
CA GLY A 98 14.48 -17.48 -2.47
C GLY A 98 14.60 -18.81 -1.74
N THR A 99 15.69 -18.93 -0.96
CA THR A 99 15.89 -20.02 -0.02
C THR A 99 15.61 -19.54 1.41
N LYS A 100 15.57 -20.45 2.39
CA LYS A 100 15.30 -20.09 3.81
C LYS A 100 16.15 -18.93 4.35
N ARG A 101 17.41 -18.81 3.88
CA ARG A 101 18.31 -17.72 4.29
C ARG A 101 17.84 -16.33 3.86
N HIS A 102 16.98 -16.23 2.85
CA HIS A 102 16.44 -14.97 2.34
C HIS A 102 15.18 -14.51 3.10
N MET A 103 14.59 -15.35 3.96
CA MET A 103 13.39 -14.98 4.72
C MET A 103 13.63 -13.79 5.65
N LYS A 104 14.86 -13.57 6.12
CA LYS A 104 15.23 -12.39 6.90
C LYS A 104 14.88 -11.07 6.19
N PHE A 105 14.94 -11.04 4.85
CA PHE A 105 14.64 -9.84 4.08
C PHE A 105 13.14 -9.55 4.05
N ILE A 106 12.30 -10.57 4.18
CA ILE A 106 10.85 -10.40 4.36
C ILE A 106 10.60 -9.77 5.73
N SER A 107 11.22 -10.30 6.79
CA SER A 107 11.13 -9.72 8.14
C SER A 107 11.64 -8.28 8.20
N ASP A 108 12.79 -7.99 7.59
CA ASP A 108 13.33 -6.63 7.52
C ASP A 108 12.42 -5.66 6.74
N MET A 109 11.67 -6.16 5.75
CA MET A 109 10.69 -5.37 5.00
C MET A 109 9.40 -5.15 5.81
N GLU A 110 8.94 -6.16 6.54
CA GLU A 110 7.80 -6.05 7.47
C GLU A 110 8.08 -5.05 8.60
N GLU A 111 9.32 -5.03 9.09
CA GLU A 111 9.83 -4.07 10.07
C GLU A 111 10.19 -2.70 9.47
N GLY A 112 9.87 -2.44 8.19
CA GLY A 112 10.08 -1.15 7.53
C GLY A 112 11.54 -0.85 7.13
N LYS A 113 12.53 -1.64 7.55
CA LYS A 113 13.97 -1.35 7.36
C LYS A 113 14.41 -1.22 5.90
N VAL A 114 13.70 -1.88 4.98
CA VAL A 114 14.03 -1.86 3.54
C VAL A 114 13.66 -0.54 2.87
N TYR A 115 12.58 0.12 3.31
CA TYR A 115 12.03 1.32 2.65
C TYR A 115 12.10 2.59 3.51
N GLU A 116 12.23 2.46 4.84
CA GLU A 116 12.07 3.53 5.81
C GLU A 116 13.37 4.26 6.17
N ASN A 117 14.49 3.91 5.53
CA ASN A 117 15.77 4.59 5.73
C ASN A 117 15.80 5.98 5.04
N GLN A 118 14.96 6.91 5.51
CA GLN A 118 14.99 8.33 5.14
C GLN A 118 16.34 8.99 5.47
N LYS A 119 17.11 8.43 6.42
CA LYS A 119 18.45 8.91 6.80
C LYS A 119 19.48 8.88 5.68
N ILE A 120 19.28 8.08 4.63
CA ILE A 120 20.21 8.02 3.49
C ILE A 120 20.01 9.21 2.54
N TRP A 121 18.80 9.78 2.48
CA TRP A 121 18.46 10.83 1.52
C TRP A 121 18.49 12.25 2.10
N SER A 122 18.48 12.41 3.43
CA SER A 122 18.58 13.71 4.11
C SER A 122 20.01 14.19 4.39
N ARG A 123 21.03 13.44 3.95
CA ARG A 123 22.47 13.78 4.16
C ARG A 123 23.18 14.22 2.87
N ARG A 124 22.44 14.45 1.79
CA ARG A 124 23.00 14.85 0.50
C ARG A 124 22.31 16.08 -0.10
N PHE A 125 21.88 17.04 0.70
CA PHE A 125 21.66 18.44 0.30
C PHE A 125 21.82 19.33 1.54
#